data_AF-A0A8D8Z6E3-F1
#
_entry.id   AF-A0A8D8Z6E3-F1
#
_cell.length_a   1.000
_cell.length_b   1.000
_cell.length_c   1.000
_cell.angle_alpha   90.00
_cell.angle_beta   90.00
_cell.angle_gamma   90.00
#
_symmetry.space_group_name_H-M   'P 1'
#
loop_
_entity.id
_entity.type
_entity.pdbx_description
1 polymer ?
#
loop_
_entity_poly.entity_id
_entity_poly.type
_entity_poly.pdbx_seq_one_letter_code
_entity_poly.pdbx_strand_id
1 'polypeptide(L)'
;KNIKKKKIEYAGMIKMSKSKNNGVELKQIIKKYGSDTIRLFIIFASPIETELEWKEFQLIGIYRFLKRFWKIIFNHVMSGKTRPLKIKKLTFNQKKNFLIIHKLIYEVNYDIKYRQSFNTAISKIMKFINKLNYLDKNKFNKFILHEYLLILIRLLYPF
;
A
#
# COMPACT_ATOMS: atom_id res chain seq x y z
N LYS A 1 -35.03 -26.80 25.36
CA LYS A 1 -33.74 -27.52 25.35
C LYS A 1 -32.64 -26.54 25.75
N ASN A 2 -32.09 -26.71 26.96
CA ASN A 2 -31.10 -25.83 27.59
C ASN A 2 -29.80 -25.74 26.77
N ILE A 3 -29.58 -24.63 26.08
CA ILE A 3 -28.26 -24.27 25.56
C ILE A 3 -27.46 -23.77 26.76
N LYS A 4 -26.70 -24.67 27.40
CA LYS A 4 -25.67 -24.30 28.39
C LYS A 4 -24.80 -23.22 27.74
N LYS A 5 -24.85 -21.99 28.26
CA LYS A 5 -23.89 -20.92 27.92
C LYS A 5 -22.50 -21.43 28.27
N LYS A 6 -21.79 -22.03 27.30
CA LYS A 6 -20.38 -22.37 27.44
C LYS A 6 -19.64 -21.07 27.75
N LYS A 7 -18.90 -21.07 28.85
CA LYS A 7 -18.01 -19.97 29.25
C LYS A 7 -17.04 -19.75 28.08
N ILE A 8 -17.04 -18.55 27.49
CA ILE A 8 -16.12 -18.20 26.41
C ILE A 8 -14.83 -17.78 27.10
N GLU A 9 -13.82 -18.66 27.09
CA GLU A 9 -12.47 -18.31 27.53
C GLU A 9 -11.71 -17.74 26.34
N TYR A 10 -11.20 -16.51 26.50
CA TYR A 10 -10.38 -15.87 25.49
C TYR A 10 -8.96 -16.46 25.56
N ALA A 11 -8.66 -17.42 24.68
CA ALA A 11 -7.38 -18.14 24.64
C ALA A 11 -6.22 -17.32 24.04
N GLY A 12 -6.40 -16.00 23.86
CA GLY A 12 -5.43 -15.16 23.16
C GLY A 12 -5.36 -15.47 21.66
N MET A 13 -4.27 -15.06 21.01
CA MET A 13 -4.06 -15.32 19.59
C MET A 13 -3.40 -16.68 19.41
N ILE A 14 -4.07 -17.56 18.66
CA ILE A 14 -3.67 -18.96 18.49
C ILE A 14 -3.63 -19.32 17.01
N LYS A 15 -2.73 -20.24 16.64
CA LYS A 15 -2.62 -20.77 15.26
C LYS A 15 -4.00 -21.13 14.69
N MET A 16 -4.28 -20.67 13.48
CA MET A 16 -5.51 -21.00 12.76
C MET A 16 -5.57 -22.50 12.45
N SER A 17 -6.67 -23.18 12.81
CA SER A 17 -6.92 -24.58 12.45
C SER A 17 -8.42 -24.89 12.33
N LYS A 18 -8.76 -25.87 11.49
CA LYS A 18 -10.15 -26.34 11.35
C LYS A 18 -10.72 -26.86 12.67
N SER A 19 -9.91 -27.58 13.46
CA SER A 19 -10.31 -28.12 14.77
C SER A 19 -10.60 -27.05 15.83
N LYS A 20 -9.99 -25.86 15.71
CA LYS A 20 -10.18 -24.73 16.62
C LYS A 20 -11.28 -23.77 16.18
N ASN A 21 -11.89 -23.99 15.01
CA ASN A 21 -12.93 -23.15 14.42
C ASN A 21 -12.60 -21.64 14.43
N ASN A 22 -11.31 -21.30 14.25
CA ASN A 22 -10.78 -19.93 14.29
C ASN A 22 -10.21 -19.49 12.93
N GLY A 23 -10.51 -20.23 11.87
CA GLY A 23 -10.13 -19.85 10.50
C GLY A 23 -10.93 -18.66 10.01
N VAL A 24 -10.28 -17.77 9.27
CA VAL A 24 -10.93 -16.59 8.68
C VAL A 24 -11.46 -16.91 7.29
N GLU A 25 -12.74 -16.59 7.03
CA GLU A 25 -13.35 -16.82 5.72
C GLU A 25 -12.98 -15.71 4.71
N LEU A 26 -11.97 -15.97 3.87
CA LEU A 26 -11.45 -14.97 2.93
C LEU A 26 -12.45 -14.52 1.84
N LYS A 27 -13.39 -15.37 1.43
CA LYS A 27 -14.34 -15.05 0.35
C LYS A 27 -15.17 -13.80 0.64
N GLN A 28 -15.65 -13.68 1.88
CA GLN A 28 -16.46 -12.52 2.31
C GLN A 28 -15.61 -11.24 2.34
N ILE A 29 -14.36 -11.37 2.78
CA ILE A 29 -13.41 -10.24 2.87
C ILE A 29 -13.02 -9.77 1.46
N ILE A 30 -12.75 -10.68 0.52
CA ILE A 30 -12.47 -10.36 -0.88
C ILE A 30 -13.65 -9.62 -1.49
N LYS A 31 -14.89 -10.11 -1.27
CA LYS A 31 -16.10 -9.46 -1.79
C LYS A 31 -16.27 -8.02 -1.26
N LYS A 32 -15.87 -7.77 -0.01
CA LYS A 32 -16.04 -6.46 0.65
C LYS A 32 -14.89 -5.48 0.36
N TYR A 33 -13.65 -5.96 0.31
CA TYR A 33 -12.46 -5.10 0.29
C TYR A 33 -11.60 -5.28 -0.98
N GLY A 34 -11.86 -6.29 -1.80
CA GLY A 34 -11.07 -6.62 -2.99
C GLY A 34 -9.85 -7.50 -2.68
N SER A 35 -9.35 -8.19 -3.70
CA SER A 35 -8.16 -9.05 -3.64
C SER A 35 -6.91 -8.29 -3.23
N ASP A 36 -6.72 -7.11 -3.79
CA ASP A 36 -5.47 -6.35 -3.64
C ASP A 36 -5.30 -5.84 -2.22
N THR A 37 -6.40 -5.47 -1.56
CA THR A 37 -6.40 -5.12 -0.13
C THR A 37 -5.87 -6.27 0.72
N ILE A 38 -6.30 -7.51 0.43
CA ILE A 38 -5.90 -8.69 1.20
C ILE A 38 -4.46 -9.06 0.91
N ARG A 39 -4.06 -9.09 -0.38
CA ARG A 39 -2.68 -9.38 -0.76
C ARG A 39 -1.72 -8.39 -0.12
N LEU A 40 -2.01 -7.10 -0.23
CA LEU A 40 -1.22 -6.05 0.38
C LEU A 40 -1.22 -6.15 1.91
N PHE A 41 -2.34 -6.53 2.53
CA PHE A 41 -2.42 -6.79 3.97
C PHE A 41 -1.49 -7.91 4.41
N ILE A 42 -1.55 -9.07 3.76
CA ILE A 42 -0.75 -10.24 4.14
C ILE A 42 0.75 -9.90 4.05
N ILE A 43 1.17 -9.24 2.96
CA ILE A 43 2.57 -8.91 2.72
C ILE A 43 3.06 -7.77 3.63
N PHE A 44 2.16 -6.88 4.07
CA PHE A 44 2.51 -5.72 4.90
C PHE A 44 2.49 -6.00 6.40
N ALA A 45 1.60 -6.87 6.87
CA ALA A 45 1.30 -7.03 8.29
C ALA A 45 2.47 -7.59 9.12
N SER A 46 3.36 -8.37 8.48
CA SER A 46 4.51 -8.99 9.15
C SER A 46 5.66 -9.19 8.14
N PRO A 47 6.92 -9.15 8.58
CA PRO A 47 8.03 -9.73 7.81
C PRO A 47 7.73 -11.17 7.36
N ILE A 48 8.33 -11.60 6.25
CA ILE A 48 8.06 -12.93 5.66
C ILE A 48 8.47 -14.10 6.58
N GLU A 49 9.47 -13.89 7.43
CA GLU A 49 10.03 -14.91 8.32
C GLU A 49 9.26 -15.03 9.65
N THR A 50 8.39 -14.07 9.95
CA THR A 50 7.71 -13.97 11.24
C THR A 50 6.23 -14.32 11.13
N GLU A 51 5.65 -14.75 12.25
CA GLU A 51 4.22 -15.07 12.29
C GLU A 51 3.36 -13.82 11.96
N LEU A 52 2.26 -14.06 11.24
CA LEU A 52 1.28 -13.02 10.93
C LEU A 52 0.14 -13.07 11.95
N GLU A 53 -0.02 -11.96 12.64
CA GLU A 53 -1.15 -11.72 13.52
C GLU A 53 -2.35 -11.17 12.72
N TRP A 54 -3.42 -11.95 12.58
CA TRP A 54 -4.58 -11.51 11.82
C TRP A 54 -5.37 -10.43 12.57
N LYS A 55 -5.29 -9.18 12.10
CA LYS A 55 -5.98 -8.02 12.69
C LYS A 55 -6.83 -7.30 11.64
N GLU A 56 -8.14 -7.49 11.68
CA GLU A 56 -9.08 -6.94 10.68
C GLU A 56 -9.02 -5.41 10.54
N PHE A 57 -8.73 -4.68 11.63
CA PHE A 57 -8.61 -3.23 11.56
C PHE A 57 -7.43 -2.76 10.70
N GLN A 58 -6.34 -3.55 10.62
CA GLN A 58 -5.20 -3.24 9.75
C GLN A 58 -5.60 -3.37 8.27
N LEU A 59 -6.40 -4.38 7.94
CA LEU A 59 -6.98 -4.57 6.60
C LEU A 59 -7.84 -3.37 6.18
N ILE A 60 -8.67 -2.84 7.10
CA ILE A 60 -9.46 -1.62 6.84
C ILE A 60 -8.55 -0.42 6.55
N GLY A 61 -7.41 -0.31 7.26
CA GLY A 61 -6.41 0.73 7.01
C GLY A 61 -5.85 0.67 5.59
N ILE A 62 -5.53 -0.52 5.10
CA ILE A 62 -5.00 -0.76 3.76
C ILE A 62 -6.05 -0.46 2.69
N TYR A 63 -7.30 -0.87 2.91
CA TYR A 63 -8.41 -0.54 2.03
C TYR A 63 -8.58 0.98 1.86
N ARG A 64 -8.54 1.72 2.98
CA ARG A 64 -8.62 3.19 2.98
C ARG A 64 -7.42 3.82 2.28
N PHE A 65 -6.23 3.27 2.48
CA PHE A 65 -5.02 3.70 1.80
C PHE A 65 -5.14 3.55 0.27
N LEU A 66 -5.56 2.38 -0.22
CA LEU A 66 -5.74 2.13 -1.66
C LEU A 66 -6.80 3.05 -2.25
N LYS A 67 -7.93 3.26 -1.57
CA LYS A 67 -8.95 4.26 -1.98
C LYS A 67 -8.39 5.67 -2.06
N ARG A 68 -7.54 6.07 -1.11
CA ARG A 68 -6.90 7.39 -1.15
C ARG A 68 -5.97 7.50 -2.35
N PHE A 69 -5.15 6.49 -2.61
CA PHE A 69 -4.26 6.48 -3.77
C PHE A 69 -5.05 6.55 -5.09
N TRP A 70 -6.12 5.76 -5.20
CA TRP A 70 -7.06 5.82 -6.32
C TRP A 70 -7.60 7.23 -6.54
N LYS A 71 -8.04 7.91 -5.46
CA LYS A 71 -8.55 9.30 -5.55
C LYS A 71 -7.48 10.28 -6.05
N ILE A 72 -6.21 10.12 -5.67
CA ILE A 72 -5.12 10.95 -6.18
C ILE A 72 -4.98 10.77 -7.70
N ILE A 73 -4.94 9.51 -8.16
CA ILE A 73 -4.82 9.16 -9.58
C ILE A 73 -6.02 9.68 -10.36
N PHE A 74 -7.22 9.41 -9.88
CA PHE A 74 -8.47 9.85 -10.51
C PHE A 74 -8.49 11.36 -10.72
N ASN A 75 -8.19 12.14 -9.67
CA ASN A 75 -8.13 13.60 -9.77
C ASN A 75 -7.05 14.08 -10.75
N HIS A 76 -5.89 13.42 -10.77
CA HIS A 76 -4.82 13.73 -11.73
C HIS A 76 -5.26 13.50 -13.17
N VAL A 77 -5.90 12.36 -13.46
CA VAL A 77 -6.44 12.04 -14.78
C VAL A 77 -7.52 13.03 -15.20
N MET A 78 -8.45 13.36 -14.30
CA MET A 78 -9.53 14.31 -14.56
C MET A 78 -9.04 15.75 -14.80
N SER A 79 -7.86 16.11 -14.29
CA SER A 79 -7.27 17.42 -14.57
C SER A 79 -6.72 17.56 -16.01
N GLY A 80 -6.80 16.51 -16.83
CA GLY A 80 -6.41 16.50 -18.25
C GLY A 80 -4.97 16.04 -18.50
N LYS A 81 -4.55 16.03 -19.78
CA LYS A 81 -3.22 15.57 -20.19
C LYS A 81 -2.09 16.43 -19.62
N THR A 82 -0.90 15.84 -19.53
CA THR A 82 0.35 16.53 -19.17
C THR A 82 1.22 16.75 -20.41
N ARG A 83 2.12 17.73 -20.35
CA ARG A 83 3.14 17.96 -21.39
C ARG A 83 4.50 17.52 -20.85
N PRO A 84 5.27 16.71 -21.59
CA PRO A 84 6.57 16.23 -21.14
C PRO A 84 7.57 17.37 -20.96
N LEU A 85 8.37 17.28 -19.89
CA LEU A 85 9.47 18.20 -19.66
C LEU A 85 10.67 17.85 -20.55
N LYS A 86 11.32 18.86 -21.11
CA LYS A 86 12.59 18.67 -21.84
C LYS A 86 13.69 18.38 -20.83
N ILE A 87 14.23 17.16 -20.83
CA ILE A 87 15.25 16.69 -19.87
C ILE A 87 16.47 17.63 -19.83
N LYS A 88 16.91 18.15 -20.99
CA LYS A 88 18.04 19.08 -21.09
C LYS A 88 17.77 20.47 -20.48
N LYS A 89 16.53 20.79 -20.11
CA LYS A 89 16.11 22.11 -19.59
C LYS A 89 15.42 22.02 -18.22
N LEU A 90 15.71 20.98 -17.43
CA LEU A 90 15.14 20.84 -16.09
C LEU A 90 15.73 21.87 -15.12
N THR A 91 14.87 22.55 -14.37
CA THR A 91 15.30 23.41 -13.26
C THR A 91 15.89 22.59 -12.12
N PHE A 92 16.65 23.24 -11.23
CA PHE A 92 17.23 22.56 -10.07
C PHE A 92 16.18 21.84 -9.22
N ASN A 93 15.04 22.49 -8.96
CA ASN A 93 13.95 21.90 -8.18
C ASN A 93 13.31 20.69 -8.88
N GLN A 94 13.18 20.74 -10.21
CA GLN A 94 12.68 19.60 -11.00
C GLN A 94 13.65 18.41 -10.93
N LYS A 95 14.96 18.65 -11.05
CA LYS A 95 15.98 17.60 -10.89
C LYS A 95 15.91 16.97 -9.50
N LYS A 96 15.76 17.79 -8.45
CA LYS A 96 15.58 17.31 -7.06
C LYS A 96 14.36 16.39 -6.92
N ASN A 97 13.24 16.74 -7.55
CA ASN A 97 12.05 15.90 -7.57
C ASN A 97 12.31 14.54 -8.24
N PHE A 98 12.93 14.52 -9.42
CA PHE A 98 13.31 13.26 -10.06
C PHE A 98 14.24 12.42 -9.17
N LEU A 99 15.24 13.03 -8.55
CA LEU A 99 16.14 12.32 -7.63
C LEU A 99 15.37 11.65 -6.47
N ILE A 100 14.37 12.34 -5.92
CA ILE A 100 13.55 11.82 -4.82
C ILE A 100 12.80 10.54 -5.23
N ILE A 101 12.18 10.50 -6.41
CA ILE A 101 11.47 9.29 -6.86
C ILE A 101 12.43 8.18 -7.30
N HIS A 102 13.57 8.51 -7.91
CA HIS A 102 14.59 7.51 -8.25
C HIS A 102 15.20 6.87 -7.00
N LYS A 103 15.40 7.64 -5.93
CA LYS A 103 15.81 7.10 -4.62
C LYS A 103 14.77 6.14 -4.06
N LEU A 104 13.47 6.46 -4.16
CA LEU A 104 12.40 5.54 -3.76
C LEU A 104 12.47 4.22 -4.54
N ILE A 105 12.63 4.28 -5.87
CA ILE A 105 12.76 3.08 -6.72
C ILE A 105 13.93 2.22 -6.24
N TYR A 106 15.10 2.83 -6.02
CA TYR A 106 16.28 2.12 -5.53
C TYR A 106 16.02 1.45 -4.18
N GLU A 107 15.48 2.19 -3.21
CA GLU A 107 15.23 1.69 -1.87
C GLU A 107 14.18 0.57 -1.82
N VAL A 108 13.13 0.65 -2.65
CA VAL A 108 12.09 -0.38 -2.76
C VAL A 108 12.65 -1.62 -3.45
N ASN A 109 13.37 -1.45 -4.56
CA ASN A 109 14.02 -2.56 -5.25
C ASN A 109 15.02 -3.27 -4.35
N TYR A 110 15.77 -2.52 -3.54
CA TYR A 110 16.75 -3.09 -2.63
C TYR A 110 16.08 -3.93 -1.53
N ASP A 111 15.01 -3.41 -0.93
CA ASP A 111 14.24 -4.15 0.08
C ASP A 111 13.63 -5.44 -0.49
N ILE A 112 13.08 -5.38 -1.72
CA ILE A 112 12.46 -6.53 -2.37
C ILE A 112 13.51 -7.59 -2.75
N LYS A 113 14.59 -7.18 -3.42
CA LYS A 113 15.56 -8.13 -4.03
C LYS A 113 16.55 -8.70 -3.03
N TYR A 114 17.08 -7.88 -2.13
CA TYR A 114 18.20 -8.28 -1.29
C TYR A 114 17.80 -8.56 0.16
N ARG A 115 16.83 -7.83 0.70
CA ARG A 115 16.41 -8.01 2.10
C ARG A 115 15.14 -8.83 2.27
N GLN A 116 14.41 -9.08 1.19
CA GLN A 116 13.07 -9.70 1.21
C GLN A 116 12.10 -9.02 2.21
N SER A 117 12.34 -7.74 2.50
CA SER A 117 11.59 -6.96 3.49
C SER A 117 10.42 -6.24 2.82
N PHE A 118 9.39 -7.00 2.43
CA PHE A 118 8.27 -6.47 1.66
C PHE A 118 7.43 -5.45 2.44
N ASN A 119 7.25 -5.66 3.74
CA ASN A 119 6.57 -4.72 4.62
C ASN A 119 7.27 -3.34 4.67
N THR A 120 8.60 -3.31 4.68
CA THR A 120 9.36 -2.04 4.64
C THR A 120 9.31 -1.39 3.27
N ALA A 121 9.35 -2.19 2.20
CA ALA A 121 9.16 -1.71 0.82
C ALA A 121 7.79 -1.02 0.66
N ILE A 122 6.71 -1.68 1.08
CA ILE A 122 5.35 -1.13 1.07
C ILE A 122 5.27 0.12 1.95
N SER A 123 5.87 0.11 3.15
CA SER A 123 5.92 1.28 4.04
C SER A 123 6.53 2.51 3.38
N LYS A 124 7.63 2.34 2.63
CA LYS A 124 8.28 3.44 1.88
C LYS A 124 7.36 4.00 0.81
N ILE A 125 6.69 3.14 0.05
CA ILE A 125 5.71 3.54 -0.97
C ILE A 125 4.53 4.28 -0.32
N MET A 126 3.94 3.73 0.76
CA MET A 126 2.84 4.36 1.49
C MET A 126 3.23 5.74 2.02
N LYS A 127 4.43 5.87 2.61
CA LYS A 127 4.96 7.14 3.09
C LYS A 127 5.10 8.16 1.96
N PHE A 128 5.55 7.73 0.78
CA PHE A 128 5.64 8.58 -0.39
C PHE A 128 4.27 9.07 -0.85
N ILE A 129 3.29 8.16 -1.01
CA ILE A 129 1.91 8.50 -1.39
C ILE A 129 1.28 9.46 -0.38
N ASN A 130 1.56 9.27 0.92
CA ASN A 130 1.05 10.17 1.96
C ASN A 130 1.58 11.60 1.78
N LYS A 131 2.86 11.77 1.42
CA LYS A 131 3.43 13.08 1.11
C LYS A 131 2.74 13.74 -0.07
N LEU A 132 2.29 12.97 -1.07
CA LEU A 132 1.56 13.53 -2.22
C LEU A 132 0.24 14.19 -1.83
N ASN A 133 -0.41 13.77 -0.74
CA ASN A 133 -1.66 14.40 -0.28
C ASN A 133 -1.46 15.84 0.20
N TYR A 134 -0.25 16.17 0.67
CA TYR A 134 0.10 17.49 1.20
C TYR A 134 0.78 18.38 0.16
N LEU A 135 0.94 17.90 -1.08
CA LEU A 135 1.49 18.72 -2.16
C LEU A 135 0.47 19.79 -2.58
N ASP A 136 0.95 21.03 -2.67
CA ASP A 136 0.21 22.11 -3.32
C ASP A 136 0.14 21.83 -4.83
N LYS A 137 -1.03 21.37 -5.28
CA LYS A 137 -1.29 20.99 -6.68
C LYS A 137 -1.17 22.16 -7.65
N ASN A 138 -1.32 23.40 -7.18
CA ASN A 138 -1.23 24.58 -8.03
C ASN A 138 0.23 24.94 -8.34
N LYS A 139 1.15 24.61 -7.43
CA LYS A 139 2.59 24.89 -7.56
C LYS A 139 3.38 23.70 -8.07
N PHE A 140 2.93 22.48 -7.79
CA PHE A 140 3.65 21.29 -8.17
C PHE A 140 3.53 21.01 -9.68
N ASN A 141 4.66 20.67 -10.31
CA ASN A 141 4.66 20.42 -11.73
C ASN A 141 3.84 19.16 -12.06
N LYS A 142 2.78 19.35 -12.85
CA LYS A 142 1.83 18.30 -13.22
C LYS A 142 2.47 17.11 -13.94
N PHE A 143 3.49 17.34 -14.78
CA PHE A 143 4.20 16.25 -15.46
C PHE A 143 5.02 15.41 -14.48
N ILE A 144 5.71 16.05 -13.52
CA ILE A 144 6.42 15.33 -12.46
C ILE A 144 5.46 14.50 -11.61
N LEU A 145 4.29 15.04 -11.28
CA LEU A 145 3.27 14.27 -10.56
C LEU A 145 2.81 13.06 -11.37
N HIS A 146 2.64 13.21 -12.68
CA HIS A 146 2.29 12.10 -13.56
C HIS A 146 3.34 10.98 -13.52
N GLU A 147 4.62 11.33 -13.64
CA GLU A 147 5.73 10.38 -13.55
C GLU A 147 5.76 9.67 -12.19
N TYR A 148 5.56 10.42 -11.10
CA TYR A 148 5.48 9.83 -9.76
C TYR A 148 4.35 8.79 -9.68
N LEU A 149 3.15 9.12 -10.17
CA LEU A 149 2.00 8.21 -10.11
C LEU A 149 2.23 6.95 -10.95
N LEU A 150 2.79 7.07 -12.16
CA LEU A 150 3.15 5.91 -12.99
C LEU A 150 4.17 5.00 -12.30
N ILE A 151 5.20 5.58 -11.69
CA ILE A 151 6.21 4.84 -10.96
C ILE A 151 5.58 4.14 -9.75
N LEU A 152 4.77 4.84 -8.96
CA LEU A 152 4.12 4.27 -7.77
C LEU A 152 3.18 3.12 -8.13
N ILE A 153 2.44 3.21 -9.24
CA ILE A 153 1.63 2.10 -9.75
C ILE A 153 2.52 0.90 -10.08
N ARG A 154 3.65 1.10 -10.78
CA ARG A 154 4.60 0.02 -11.11
C ARG A 154 5.25 -0.59 -9.87
N LEU A 155 5.58 0.22 -8.86
CA LEU A 155 6.13 -0.27 -7.59
C LEU A 155 5.09 -1.04 -6.78
N LEU A 156 3.81 -0.68 -6.87
CA LEU A 156 2.74 -1.40 -6.18
C LEU A 156 2.28 -2.67 -6.90
N TYR A 157 2.40 -2.73 -8.22
CA TYR A 157 1.90 -3.84 -9.06
C TYR A 157 2.23 -5.26 -8.57
N PRO A 158 3.44 -5.56 -8.03
CA PRO A 158 3.75 -6.92 -7.56
C PRO A 158 2.95 -7.34 -6.32
N PHE A 159 2.47 -6.38 -5.53
CA PHE A 159 1.75 -6.63 -4.28
C PHE A 159 0.26 -6.81 -4.54
#